data_AF-G0W5E7-F1
#
_entry.id   AF-G0W5E7-F1
#
_cell.length_a   1.000
_cell.length_b   1.000
_cell.length_c   1.000
_cell.angle_alpha   90.00
_cell.angle_beta   90.00
_cell.angle_gamma   90.00
#
_symmetry.space_group_name_H-M   'P 1'
#
loop_
_entity.id
_entity.type
_entity.pdbx_description
1 polymer ?
#
loop_
_entity_poly.entity_id
_entity_poly.type
_entity_poly.pdbx_seq_one_letter_code
_entity_poly.pdbx_strand_id
1 'polypeptide(L)'
;MLLKNIENTTKFSASTVHLDHLTTALNCLVPFVKTGANKDDVLIYVDKDGLSFIRESNHVIRIQLYLSKELFLSYTYLNGSTTSSAIGNNDSEEHRPDGGEDDHMEICVKINHILDSINVANRNIDDIIECTLSYNGDGYPFVLIFEDSFISEKVEYSTFIVKDMDNFGLILDKEHIIFECIIKGDVLYKALKDLKEVNCKECYIYAKTSENGNDTFAFISKSDLGYSKVRLPNSRSILEKLQIYENDSTTICHDVPAIGFFDFNSLDKIRISTKIASKVLLRMDIHGLLSVNILSQTEDIVITDVNKVDNNTSRATNRNMSLPKNYPGIVIDVTMLEKETIDVNAQRDIELLMETNEMGEYIINPPKSIKIQETSTREKLDSSINLLALDNSRAIKVPDSNPNAEESDDDDELNGKQYDIDPTNNLPLFF
;
A
#
# COMPACT_ATOMS: atom_id res chain seq x y z
N MET A 1 -27.63 46.07 -24.00
CA MET A 1 -27.66 45.06 -22.92
C MET A 1 -27.17 43.75 -23.51
N LEU A 2 -25.85 43.55 -23.47
CA LEU A 2 -25.20 42.30 -23.85
C LEU A 2 -25.31 41.36 -22.66
N LEU A 3 -26.15 40.33 -22.76
CA LEU A 3 -26.09 39.16 -21.90
C LEU A 3 -24.75 38.49 -22.17
N LYS A 4 -23.78 38.72 -21.29
CA LYS A 4 -22.61 37.85 -21.16
C LYS A 4 -23.17 36.48 -20.78
N ASN A 5 -23.13 35.53 -21.73
CA ASN A 5 -23.04 34.13 -21.38
C ASN A 5 -21.83 34.00 -20.47
N ILE A 6 -22.08 33.88 -19.17
CA ILE A 6 -21.10 33.29 -18.26
C ILE A 6 -21.13 31.83 -18.67
N GLU A 7 -20.26 31.45 -19.61
CA GLU A 7 -19.85 30.07 -19.74
C GLU A 7 -19.38 29.66 -18.35
N ASN A 8 -20.14 28.79 -17.69
CA ASN A 8 -19.65 28.08 -16.52
C ASN A 8 -18.46 27.25 -17.00
N THR A 9 -17.28 27.83 -17.00
CA THR A 9 -16.04 27.14 -17.35
C THR A 9 -15.81 26.10 -16.27
N THR A 10 -16.20 24.87 -16.58
CA THR A 10 -16.01 23.72 -15.73
C THR A 10 -14.53 23.58 -15.39
N LYS A 11 -14.19 23.63 -14.10
CA LYS A 11 -12.79 23.61 -13.65
C LYS A 11 -12.14 22.25 -13.87
N PHE A 12 -12.89 21.18 -13.68
CA PHE A 12 -12.48 19.82 -13.94
C PHE A 12 -13.54 19.07 -14.73
N SER A 13 -13.13 18.39 -15.80
CA SER A 13 -13.98 17.44 -16.52
C SER A 13 -13.14 16.29 -17.08
N ALA A 14 -13.58 15.06 -16.89
CA ALA A 14 -12.96 13.88 -17.49
C ALA A 14 -14.01 12.90 -18.00
N SER A 15 -13.85 12.38 -19.22
CA SER A 15 -14.80 11.46 -19.84
C SER A 15 -14.17 10.10 -20.14
N THR A 16 -14.88 9.01 -19.90
CA THR A 16 -14.42 7.64 -20.21
C THR A 16 -15.57 6.74 -20.63
N VAL A 17 -15.28 5.75 -21.48
CA VAL A 17 -16.19 4.65 -21.85
C VAL A 17 -15.83 3.35 -21.11
N HIS A 18 -14.74 3.34 -20.36
CA HIS A 18 -14.24 2.15 -19.66
C HIS A 18 -14.77 2.08 -18.23
N LEU A 19 -16.11 2.02 -18.08
CA LEU A 19 -16.78 1.98 -16.78
C LEU A 19 -16.35 0.78 -15.93
N ASP A 20 -16.05 -0.36 -16.55
CA ASP A 20 -15.56 -1.55 -15.86
C ASP A 20 -14.24 -1.30 -15.13
N HIS A 21 -13.31 -0.56 -15.76
CA HIS A 21 -12.01 -0.23 -15.17
C HIS A 21 -12.18 0.71 -13.99
N LEU A 22 -13.03 1.74 -14.15
CA LEU A 22 -13.34 2.68 -13.06
C LEU A 22 -14.00 1.98 -11.89
N THR A 23 -14.99 1.11 -12.15
CA THR A 23 -15.70 0.35 -11.11
C THR A 23 -14.76 -0.60 -10.39
N THR A 24 -13.94 -1.34 -11.14
CA THR A 24 -12.94 -2.26 -10.59
C THR A 24 -11.94 -1.54 -9.70
N ALA A 25 -11.45 -0.38 -10.14
CA ALA A 25 -10.53 0.46 -9.38
C ALA A 25 -11.17 0.96 -8.08
N LEU A 26 -12.35 1.57 -8.16
CA LEU A 26 -13.05 2.13 -7.00
C LEU A 26 -13.48 1.05 -6.00
N ASN A 27 -13.80 -0.16 -6.46
CA ASN A 27 -14.10 -1.30 -5.58
C ASN A 27 -12.91 -1.70 -4.68
N CYS A 28 -11.67 -1.37 -5.05
CA CYS A 28 -10.49 -1.59 -4.21
C CYS A 28 -10.48 -0.72 -2.96
N LEU A 29 -11.20 0.41 -2.95
CA LEU A 29 -11.33 1.31 -1.81
C LEU A 29 -12.41 0.86 -0.81
N VAL A 30 -13.32 -0.02 -1.23
CA VAL A 30 -14.47 -0.46 -0.41
C VAL A 30 -14.04 -1.13 0.89
N PRO A 31 -13.04 -2.05 0.94
CA PRO A 31 -12.60 -2.67 2.20
C PRO A 31 -12.08 -1.69 3.27
N PHE A 32 -11.73 -0.46 2.88
CA PHE A 32 -11.14 0.57 3.75
C PHE A 32 -12.20 1.49 4.38
N VAL A 33 -13.43 0.99 4.61
CA VAL A 33 -14.48 1.72 5.33
C VAL A 33 -13.99 2.16 6.71
N LYS A 34 -14.10 3.46 7.01
CA LYS A 34 -13.84 4.01 8.36
C LYS A 34 -14.85 3.46 9.36
N THR A 35 -14.42 3.01 10.53
CA THR A 35 -15.37 2.75 11.64
C THR A 35 -15.76 4.08 12.29
N GLY A 36 -16.93 4.64 11.96
CA GLY A 36 -17.39 5.90 12.58
C GLY A 36 -18.55 6.60 11.87
N ALA A 37 -18.70 7.92 12.09
CA ALA A 37 -19.73 8.75 11.46
C ALA A 37 -19.52 8.96 9.95
N ASN A 38 -18.26 8.89 9.49
CA ASN A 38 -17.82 9.18 8.11
C ASN A 38 -17.43 7.90 7.37
N LYS A 39 -18.27 6.86 7.49
CA LYS A 39 -18.00 5.50 7.00
C LYS A 39 -17.71 5.42 5.51
N ASP A 40 -18.34 6.28 4.71
CA ASP A 40 -18.35 6.16 3.26
C ASP A 40 -17.60 7.28 2.54
N ASP A 41 -16.95 8.17 3.30
CA ASP A 41 -16.28 9.32 2.71
C ASP A 41 -15.00 8.87 1.99
N VAL A 42 -14.75 9.48 0.83
CA VAL A 42 -13.52 9.38 0.06
C VAL A 42 -13.07 10.78 -0.30
N LEU A 43 -11.77 11.04 -0.10
CA LEU A 43 -11.13 12.27 -0.52
C LEU A 43 -10.57 12.06 -1.92
N ILE A 44 -10.86 12.98 -2.83
CA ILE A 44 -10.43 12.92 -4.22
C ILE A 44 -9.58 14.16 -4.48
N TYR A 45 -8.33 13.94 -4.88
CA TYR A 45 -7.47 14.97 -5.42
C TYR A 45 -7.53 14.94 -6.94
N VAL A 46 -7.67 16.10 -7.53
CA VAL A 46 -7.71 16.31 -8.98
C VAL A 46 -6.57 17.25 -9.36
N ASP A 47 -5.69 16.81 -10.25
CA ASP A 47 -4.53 17.57 -10.70
C ASP A 47 -4.36 17.46 -12.23
N LYS A 48 -3.26 17.98 -12.78
CA LYS A 48 -2.97 17.90 -14.21
C LYS A 48 -2.66 16.48 -14.72
N ASP A 49 -2.41 15.52 -13.84
CA ASP A 49 -1.89 14.19 -14.16
C ASP A 49 -2.94 13.09 -13.97
N GLY A 50 -3.98 13.33 -13.17
CA GLY A 50 -5.12 12.42 -13.03
C GLY A 50 -6.04 12.71 -11.84
N LEU A 51 -6.57 11.63 -11.29
CA LEU A 51 -7.41 11.59 -10.09
C LEU A 51 -6.76 10.67 -9.05
N SER A 52 -6.71 11.12 -7.80
CA SER A 52 -6.24 10.33 -6.68
C SER A 52 -7.33 10.20 -5.63
N PHE A 53 -7.75 8.98 -5.34
CA PHE A 53 -8.79 8.66 -4.35
C PHE A 53 -8.14 8.12 -3.10
N ILE A 54 -8.37 8.77 -1.97
CA ILE A 54 -7.74 8.45 -0.70
C ILE A 54 -8.80 8.07 0.33
N ARG A 55 -8.51 6.96 1.02
CA ARG A 55 -9.24 6.53 2.21
C ARG A 55 -8.26 6.07 3.26
N GLU A 56 -8.66 6.21 4.50
CA GLU A 56 -7.86 5.82 5.65
C GLU A 56 -8.79 5.19 6.68
N SER A 57 -8.27 4.23 7.45
CA SER A 57 -9.02 3.53 8.48
C SER A 57 -8.23 3.57 9.79
N ASN A 58 -8.75 4.32 10.75
CA ASN A 58 -8.28 4.41 12.14
C ASN A 58 -6.82 4.86 12.28
N HIS A 59 -6.26 5.63 11.34
CA HIS A 59 -4.85 6.02 11.29
C HIS A 59 -3.85 4.85 11.30
N VAL A 60 -4.32 3.61 11.12
CA VAL A 60 -3.49 2.40 11.06
C VAL A 60 -3.19 2.01 9.63
N ILE A 61 -4.12 2.27 8.71
CA ILE A 61 -4.00 1.89 7.31
C ILE A 61 -4.61 2.94 6.39
N ARG A 62 -3.87 3.32 5.34
CA ARG A 62 -4.28 4.25 4.30
C ARG A 62 -4.18 3.57 2.93
N ILE A 63 -5.13 3.86 2.06
CA ILE A 63 -5.11 3.50 0.65
C ILE A 63 -5.21 4.76 -0.20
N GLN A 64 -4.42 4.80 -1.25
CA GLN A 64 -4.43 5.82 -2.29
C GLN A 64 -4.51 5.13 -3.65
N LEU A 65 -5.61 5.35 -4.36
CA LEU A 65 -5.84 4.86 -5.70
C LEU A 65 -5.59 6.00 -6.69
N TYR A 66 -4.67 5.80 -7.62
CA TYR A 66 -4.36 6.77 -8.67
C TYR A 66 -4.89 6.29 -10.03
N LEU A 67 -5.67 7.15 -10.67
CA LEU A 67 -6.18 7.02 -12.03
C LEU A 67 -5.57 8.13 -12.88
N SER A 68 -4.68 7.80 -13.80
CA SER A 68 -4.09 8.83 -14.66
C SER A 68 -5.09 9.37 -15.69
N LYS A 69 -4.86 10.62 -16.11
CA LYS A 69 -5.56 11.26 -17.23
C LYS A 69 -5.61 10.42 -18.51
N GLU A 70 -4.62 9.55 -18.74
CA GLU A 70 -4.57 8.68 -19.93
C GLU A 70 -5.64 7.58 -19.93
N LEU A 71 -6.28 7.30 -18.78
CA LEU A 71 -7.43 6.41 -18.69
C LEU A 71 -8.72 7.04 -19.28
N PHE A 72 -8.71 8.35 -19.46
CA PHE A 72 -9.86 9.11 -19.92
C PHE A 72 -9.71 9.47 -21.41
N LEU A 73 -10.84 9.44 -22.12
CA LEU A 73 -10.95 9.90 -23.50
C LEU A 73 -10.70 11.41 -23.61
N SER A 74 -11.18 12.14 -22.61
CA SER A 74 -10.97 13.57 -22.44
C SER A 74 -10.61 13.85 -20.99
N TYR A 75 -9.68 14.76 -20.75
CA TYR A 75 -9.31 15.21 -19.42
C TYR A 75 -8.97 16.70 -19.48
N THR A 76 -9.75 17.50 -18.78
CA THR A 76 -9.60 18.96 -18.69
C THR A 76 -9.50 19.34 -17.23
N TYR A 77 -8.41 20.02 -16.89
CA TYR A 77 -8.19 20.60 -15.57
C TYR A 77 -7.70 22.04 -15.74
N LEU A 78 -8.45 22.99 -15.17
CA LEU A 78 -8.15 24.41 -15.17
C LEU A 78 -7.67 24.79 -13.77
N ASN A 79 -6.36 25.00 -13.63
CA ASN A 79 -5.77 25.56 -12.42
C ASN A 79 -6.33 26.99 -12.20
N GLY A 80 -6.78 27.27 -10.97
CA GLY A 80 -7.23 28.60 -10.54
C GLY A 80 -6.14 29.69 -10.52
N SER A 81 -4.87 29.35 -10.75
CA SER A 81 -3.75 30.31 -10.70
C SER A 81 -3.65 31.25 -11.91
N THR A 82 -4.38 31.03 -13.01
CA THR A 82 -4.33 31.92 -14.18
C THR A 82 -5.34 33.07 -14.14
N THR A 83 -5.30 33.91 -13.09
CA THR A 83 -5.80 35.30 -13.19
C THR A 83 -5.01 36.24 -12.27
N SER A 84 -3.90 36.80 -12.78
CA SER A 84 -3.49 38.21 -12.55
C SER A 84 -2.10 38.62 -13.09
N SER A 85 -1.43 37.84 -13.95
CA SER A 85 -0.15 38.27 -14.56
C SER A 85 -0.25 38.70 -16.02
N ALA A 86 -1.33 39.42 -16.37
CA ALA A 86 -1.44 40.11 -17.66
C ALA A 86 -2.35 41.35 -17.53
N ILE A 87 -1.81 42.41 -16.93
CA ILE A 87 -1.94 43.85 -17.26
C ILE A 87 -1.28 44.60 -16.10
N GLY A 88 -0.19 45.32 -16.39
CA GLY A 88 0.79 45.76 -15.40
C GLY A 88 0.33 46.82 -14.40
N ASN A 89 1.09 46.91 -13.31
CA ASN A 89 1.86 48.10 -12.94
C ASN A 89 2.84 47.77 -11.80
N ASN A 90 4.00 48.43 -11.85
CA ASN A 90 5.10 48.30 -10.90
C ASN A 90 4.71 48.78 -9.48
N ASP A 91 5.54 48.34 -8.53
CA ASP A 91 5.81 48.93 -7.21
C ASP A 91 4.84 48.60 -6.06
N SER A 92 5.06 47.45 -5.43
CA SER A 92 5.06 47.34 -3.96
C SER A 92 5.64 45.99 -3.53
N GLU A 93 6.90 46.01 -3.09
CA GLU A 93 7.52 44.95 -2.32
C GLU A 93 6.82 44.84 -0.95
N GLU A 94 6.02 43.80 -0.75
CA GLU A 94 5.77 43.26 0.58
C GLU A 94 6.06 41.76 0.58
N HIS A 95 7.10 41.43 1.35
CA HIS A 95 7.54 40.10 1.71
C HIS A 95 6.37 39.26 2.29
N ARG A 96 5.96 38.23 1.55
CA ARG A 96 5.40 37.01 2.12
C ARG A 96 6.22 35.82 1.62
N PRO A 97 7.01 35.15 2.47
CA PRO A 97 7.54 33.84 2.17
C PRO A 97 6.52 32.84 2.69
N ASP A 98 5.62 32.38 1.83
CA ASP A 98 4.81 31.20 2.15
C ASP A 98 4.69 30.33 0.90
N GLY A 99 4.85 29.03 1.10
CA GLY A 99 5.13 28.02 0.08
C GLY A 99 4.08 27.97 -1.03
N GLY A 100 4.49 27.50 -2.21
CA GLY A 100 3.59 27.32 -3.34
C GLY A 100 2.42 26.44 -2.96
N GLU A 101 1.22 27.03 -2.92
CA GLU A 101 -0.03 26.29 -2.73
C GLU A 101 -0.12 25.19 -3.79
N ASP A 102 -0.30 23.96 -3.32
CA ASP A 102 -0.39 22.77 -4.15
C ASP A 102 -1.44 22.96 -5.25
N ASP A 103 -1.04 22.67 -6.50
CA ASP A 103 -1.85 22.81 -7.71
C ASP A 103 -2.84 21.63 -7.88
N HIS A 104 -3.65 21.38 -6.84
CA HIS A 104 -4.67 20.34 -6.86
C HIS A 104 -6.00 20.85 -6.33
N MET A 105 -7.08 20.19 -6.75
CA MET A 105 -8.42 20.43 -6.25
C MET A 105 -8.87 19.26 -5.38
N GLU A 106 -9.43 19.58 -4.23
CA GLU A 106 -9.88 18.59 -3.25
C GLU A 106 -11.40 18.43 -3.27
N ILE A 107 -11.86 17.18 -3.29
CA ILE A 107 -13.28 16.85 -3.34
C ILE A 107 -13.53 15.72 -2.36
N CYS A 108 -14.38 15.94 -1.36
CA CYS A 108 -14.87 14.86 -0.52
C CYS A 108 -16.32 14.51 -0.85
N VAL A 109 -16.55 13.23 -1.12
CA VAL A 109 -17.86 12.67 -1.47
C VAL A 109 -18.02 11.28 -0.86
N LYS A 110 -19.23 10.74 -0.89
CA LYS A 110 -19.47 9.35 -0.49
C LYS A 110 -19.15 8.40 -1.63
N ILE A 111 -18.22 7.47 -1.42
CA ILE A 111 -17.79 6.50 -2.44
C ILE A 111 -18.93 5.63 -2.94
N ASN A 112 -19.84 5.21 -2.05
CA ASN A 112 -20.99 4.37 -2.40
C ASN A 112 -21.90 5.08 -3.41
N HIS A 113 -22.05 6.40 -3.31
CA HIS A 113 -22.86 7.15 -4.25
C HIS A 113 -22.29 7.07 -5.68
N ILE A 114 -20.96 7.21 -5.82
CA ILE A 114 -20.27 7.08 -7.12
C ILE A 114 -20.43 5.65 -7.64
N LEU A 115 -20.13 4.66 -6.81
CA LEU A 115 -20.20 3.24 -7.18
C LEU A 115 -21.61 2.82 -7.59
N ASP A 116 -22.64 3.25 -6.86
CA ASP A 116 -24.02 2.90 -7.16
C ASP A 116 -24.46 3.42 -8.53
N SER A 117 -24.12 4.67 -8.87
CA SER A 117 -24.48 5.23 -10.18
C SER A 117 -23.72 4.60 -11.33
N ILE A 118 -22.42 4.33 -11.16
CA ILE A 118 -21.66 3.63 -12.21
C ILE A 118 -22.21 2.21 -12.39
N ASN A 119 -22.54 1.50 -11.30
CA ASN A 119 -23.12 0.16 -11.35
C ASN A 119 -24.52 0.14 -11.96
N VAL A 120 -25.32 1.19 -11.79
CA VAL A 120 -26.63 1.30 -12.44
C VAL A 120 -26.47 1.51 -13.94
N ALA A 121 -25.58 2.43 -14.34
CA ALA A 121 -25.27 2.67 -15.75
C ALA A 121 -24.72 1.39 -16.43
N ASN A 122 -23.79 0.69 -15.77
CA ASN A 122 -23.11 -0.47 -16.34
C ASN A 122 -23.97 -1.75 -16.47
N ARG A 123 -25.26 -1.73 -16.10
CA ARG A 123 -26.16 -2.90 -16.27
C ARG A 123 -26.60 -3.12 -17.71
N ASN A 124 -26.54 -2.09 -18.55
CA ASN A 124 -26.93 -2.18 -19.96
C ASN A 124 -25.71 -2.58 -20.79
N ILE A 125 -25.45 -3.90 -20.85
CA ILE A 125 -24.27 -4.49 -21.52
C ILE A 125 -24.28 -4.28 -23.04
N ASP A 126 -25.45 -4.00 -23.62
CA ASP A 126 -25.62 -3.91 -25.07
C ASP A 126 -25.25 -2.53 -25.65
N ASP A 127 -25.14 -1.49 -24.82
CA ASP A 127 -24.90 -0.11 -25.23
C ASP A 127 -23.59 0.45 -24.66
N ILE A 128 -22.84 1.21 -25.47
CA ILE A 128 -21.60 1.87 -25.02
C ILE A 128 -21.99 3.16 -24.30
N ILE A 129 -21.81 3.17 -22.98
CA ILE A 129 -22.11 4.33 -22.16
C ILE A 129 -20.84 5.16 -21.93
N GLU A 130 -20.89 6.43 -22.30
CA GLU A 130 -19.88 7.41 -21.95
C GLU A 130 -20.20 8.02 -20.57
N CYS A 131 -19.22 8.02 -19.68
CA CYS A 131 -19.32 8.63 -18.36
C CYS A 131 -18.40 9.85 -18.28
N THR A 132 -18.99 11.00 -18.00
CA THR A 132 -18.28 12.26 -17.76
C THR A 132 -18.37 12.65 -16.29
N LEU A 133 -17.21 12.76 -15.66
CA LEU A 133 -17.04 13.30 -14.31
C LEU A 133 -16.76 14.80 -14.43
N SER A 134 -17.38 15.62 -13.59
CA SER A 134 -17.11 17.07 -13.59
C SER A 134 -17.25 17.73 -12.23
N TYR A 135 -16.48 18.80 -12.03
CA TYR A 135 -16.49 19.58 -10.80
C TYR A 135 -16.09 21.04 -11.07
N ASN A 136 -16.78 21.98 -10.42
CA ASN A 136 -16.60 23.43 -10.63
C ASN A 136 -15.85 24.13 -9.48
N GLY A 137 -15.39 23.39 -8.48
CA GLY A 137 -14.71 23.91 -7.29
C GLY A 137 -15.63 24.03 -6.07
N ASP A 138 -15.10 24.62 -5.01
CA ASP A 138 -15.71 24.65 -3.69
C ASP A 138 -17.18 25.12 -3.69
N GLY A 139 -18.02 24.39 -2.96
CA GLY A 139 -19.46 24.67 -2.85
C GLY A 139 -20.32 24.18 -4.02
N TYR A 140 -19.72 23.71 -5.12
CA TYR A 140 -20.45 23.03 -6.20
C TYR A 140 -20.60 21.53 -5.93
N PRO A 141 -21.59 20.85 -6.53
CA PRO A 141 -21.68 19.40 -6.44
C PRO A 141 -20.66 18.71 -7.36
N PHE A 142 -20.26 17.50 -7.00
CA PHE A 142 -19.57 16.58 -7.90
C PHE A 142 -20.60 15.93 -8.84
N VAL A 143 -20.41 16.03 -10.15
CA VAL A 143 -21.42 15.65 -11.14
C VAL A 143 -20.91 14.48 -11.98
N LEU A 144 -21.75 13.46 -12.13
CA LEU A 144 -21.59 12.37 -13.10
C LEU A 144 -22.65 12.51 -14.19
N ILE A 145 -22.25 12.41 -15.45
CA ILE A 145 -23.14 12.39 -16.61
C ILE A 145 -22.89 11.09 -17.35
N PHE A 146 -23.92 10.28 -17.52
CA PHE A 146 -23.90 9.04 -18.29
C PHE A 146 -24.68 9.26 -19.58
N GLU A 147 -24.02 9.06 -20.72
CA GLU A 147 -24.61 9.30 -22.04
C GLU A 147 -24.52 8.03 -22.89
N ASP A 148 -25.65 7.64 -23.44
CA ASP A 148 -25.77 6.65 -24.51
C ASP A 148 -26.49 7.31 -25.71
N SER A 149 -26.59 6.58 -26.82
CA SER A 149 -27.25 6.93 -28.08
C SER A 149 -28.66 7.52 -27.93
N PHE A 150 -29.38 7.18 -26.85
CA PHE A 150 -30.78 7.59 -26.66
C PHE A 150 -31.06 8.34 -25.34
N ILE A 151 -30.24 8.13 -24.31
CA ILE A 151 -30.51 8.60 -22.94
C ILE A 151 -29.27 9.29 -22.39
N SER A 152 -29.48 10.45 -21.75
CA SER A 152 -28.48 11.13 -20.92
C SER A 152 -29.01 11.24 -19.49
N GLU A 153 -28.27 10.69 -18.54
CA GLU A 153 -28.56 10.72 -17.12
C GLU A 153 -27.52 11.57 -16.40
N LYS A 154 -27.98 12.53 -15.60
CA LYS A 154 -27.10 13.42 -14.82
C LYS A 154 -27.38 13.23 -13.33
N VAL A 155 -26.32 12.94 -12.58
CA VAL A 155 -26.35 12.76 -11.14
C VAL A 155 -25.46 13.79 -10.47
N GLU A 156 -25.96 14.43 -9.41
CA GLU A 156 -25.25 15.46 -8.66
C GLU A 156 -25.07 15.03 -7.21
N TYR A 157 -23.83 15.06 -6.70
CA TYR A 157 -23.49 14.69 -5.34
C TYR A 157 -22.98 15.88 -4.55
N SER A 158 -23.51 16.04 -3.34
CA SER A 158 -23.00 17.02 -2.39
C SER A 158 -21.55 16.71 -2.02
N THR A 159 -20.73 17.75 -2.01
CA THR A 159 -19.34 17.68 -1.52
C THR A 159 -19.27 18.16 -0.07
N PHE A 160 -18.29 17.64 0.67
CA PHE A 160 -18.08 17.98 2.07
C PHE A 160 -16.72 18.65 2.26
N ILE A 161 -16.63 19.56 3.23
CA ILE A 161 -15.34 20.11 3.66
C ILE A 161 -14.72 19.09 4.61
N VAL A 162 -13.49 18.66 4.32
CA VAL A 162 -12.73 17.74 5.15
C VAL A 162 -11.62 18.52 5.82
N LYS A 163 -11.33 18.18 7.09
CA LYS A 163 -10.07 18.60 7.72
C LYS A 163 -8.97 17.74 7.13
N ASP A 164 -7.84 18.36 6.81
CA ASP A 164 -6.66 17.69 6.25
C ASP A 164 -6.47 16.30 6.85
N MET A 165 -6.33 15.31 5.97
CA MET A 165 -6.04 13.95 6.40
C MET A 165 -4.62 13.96 6.97
N ASP A 166 -4.53 13.96 8.30
CA ASP A 166 -3.28 13.92 9.04
C ASP A 166 -2.44 12.72 8.59
N ASN A 167 -1.36 12.98 7.84
CA ASN A 167 -0.43 11.94 7.36
C ASN A 167 0.58 11.49 8.42
N PHE A 168 0.41 11.93 9.67
CA PHE A 168 1.33 11.64 10.76
C PHE A 168 1.49 10.13 10.97
N GLY A 169 2.69 9.63 10.71
CA GLY A 169 3.09 8.24 10.99
C GLY A 169 2.80 7.22 9.87
N LEU A 170 2.24 7.62 8.73
CA LEU A 170 1.97 6.73 7.58
C LEU A 170 2.86 7.00 6.36
N ILE A 171 4.00 7.66 6.59
CA ILE A 171 5.00 7.97 5.57
C ILE A 171 6.14 6.96 5.71
N LEU A 172 6.41 6.22 4.64
CA LEU A 172 7.49 5.23 4.60
C LEU A 172 8.84 5.93 4.64
N ASP A 173 9.71 5.47 5.53
CA ASP A 173 11.12 5.85 5.49
C ASP A 173 11.86 5.06 4.39
N LYS A 174 12.19 5.76 3.29
CA LYS A 174 12.89 5.17 2.14
C LYS A 174 14.38 4.93 2.43
N GLU A 175 14.96 5.65 3.39
CA GLU A 175 16.37 5.54 3.73
C GLU A 175 16.64 4.31 4.60
N HIS A 176 15.64 3.88 5.37
CA HIS A 176 15.76 2.78 6.33
C HIS A 176 14.74 1.65 6.06
N ILE A 177 14.89 0.97 4.93
CA ILE A 177 14.07 -0.19 4.56
C ILE A 177 14.66 -1.46 5.17
N ILE A 178 13.83 -2.31 5.80
CA ILE A 178 14.18 -3.64 6.30
C ILE A 178 14.16 -4.67 5.17
N PHE A 179 13.08 -4.71 4.38
CA PHE A 179 12.97 -5.63 3.25
C PHE A 179 12.16 -5.06 2.10
N GLU A 180 12.45 -5.56 0.90
CA GLU A 180 11.70 -5.31 -0.31
C GLU A 180 11.36 -6.64 -1.02
N CYS A 181 10.10 -6.80 -1.41
CA CYS A 181 9.60 -8.00 -2.07
C CYS A 181 8.70 -7.62 -3.26
N ILE A 182 8.98 -8.16 -4.45
CA ILE A 182 8.10 -8.04 -5.62
C ILE A 182 7.51 -9.42 -5.91
N ILE A 183 6.18 -9.52 -5.83
CA ILE A 183 5.43 -10.74 -6.05
C ILE A 183 4.29 -10.55 -7.04
N LYS A 184 3.96 -11.61 -7.76
CA LYS A 184 2.78 -11.67 -8.63
C LYS A 184 1.48 -11.58 -7.83
N GLY A 185 0.56 -10.72 -8.28
CA GLY A 185 -0.68 -10.41 -7.54
C GLY A 185 -1.62 -11.61 -7.33
N ASP A 186 -1.78 -12.48 -8.33
CA ASP A 186 -2.64 -13.65 -8.26
C ASP A 186 -2.23 -14.66 -7.16
N VAL A 187 -0.91 -14.82 -6.95
CA VAL A 187 -0.35 -15.67 -5.90
C VAL A 187 -0.59 -15.05 -4.52
N LEU A 188 -0.34 -13.75 -4.38
CA LEU A 188 -0.61 -13.04 -3.13
C LEU A 188 -2.10 -13.05 -2.77
N TYR A 189 -2.98 -12.85 -3.75
CA TYR A 189 -4.43 -12.95 -3.57
C TYR A 189 -4.87 -14.32 -3.03
N LYS A 190 -4.35 -15.41 -3.62
CA LYS A 190 -4.65 -16.77 -3.17
C LYS A 190 -4.16 -17.00 -1.74
N ALA A 191 -2.93 -16.58 -1.43
CA ALA A 191 -2.40 -16.71 -0.08
C ALA A 191 -3.24 -15.96 0.95
N LEU A 192 -3.59 -14.69 0.70
CA LEU A 192 -4.46 -13.92 1.60
C LEU A 192 -5.87 -14.53 1.73
N LYS A 193 -6.40 -15.09 0.63
CA LYS A 193 -7.68 -15.80 0.66
C LYS A 193 -7.62 -17.04 1.55
N ASP A 194 -6.56 -17.83 1.45
CA ASP A 194 -6.37 -19.03 2.27
C ASP A 194 -6.25 -18.66 3.76
N LEU A 195 -5.50 -17.60 4.10
CA LEU A 195 -5.40 -17.10 5.48
C LEU A 195 -6.77 -16.66 6.03
N LYS A 196 -7.62 -16.07 5.18
CA LYS A 196 -8.98 -15.70 5.56
C LYS A 196 -9.87 -16.92 5.81
N GLU A 197 -9.77 -17.96 4.99
CA GLU A 197 -10.53 -19.20 5.16
C GLU A 197 -10.17 -19.94 6.46
N VAL A 198 -8.91 -19.79 6.92
CA VAL A 198 -8.43 -20.34 8.21
C VAL A 198 -8.84 -19.45 9.42
N ASN A 199 -9.60 -18.37 9.21
CA ASN A 199 -9.97 -17.39 10.23
C ASN A 199 -8.76 -16.84 11.00
N CYS A 200 -7.70 -16.48 10.26
CA CYS A 200 -6.53 -15.82 10.82
C CYS A 200 -6.92 -14.51 11.52
N LYS A 201 -6.42 -14.30 12.75
CA LYS A 201 -6.58 -13.03 13.48
C LYS A 201 -5.31 -12.19 13.40
N GLU A 202 -4.16 -12.84 13.55
CA GLU A 202 -2.86 -12.18 13.54
C GLU A 202 -1.97 -12.85 12.49
N CYS A 203 -1.24 -12.05 11.72
CA CYS A 203 -0.42 -12.51 10.61
C CYS A 203 1.00 -11.99 10.74
N TYR A 204 1.97 -12.88 10.66
CA TYR A 204 3.38 -12.52 10.54
C TYR A 204 3.83 -12.65 9.09
N ILE A 205 4.53 -11.64 8.59
CA ILE A 205 5.24 -11.69 7.32
C ILE A 205 6.67 -12.12 7.65
N TYR A 206 7.14 -13.20 7.03
CA TYR A 206 8.49 -13.72 7.18
C TYR A 206 9.22 -13.65 5.85
N ALA A 207 10.36 -12.97 5.81
CA ALA A 207 11.26 -12.91 4.68
C ALA A 207 12.66 -13.35 5.12
N LYS A 208 13.29 -14.25 4.37
CA LYS A 208 14.70 -14.61 4.56
C LYS A 208 15.35 -14.83 3.19
N THR A 209 16.45 -14.16 2.93
CA THR A 209 17.31 -14.41 1.77
C THR A 209 18.47 -15.31 2.20
N SER A 210 18.97 -16.16 1.31
CA SER A 210 20.13 -17.01 1.61
C SER A 210 21.16 -16.89 0.51
N GLU A 211 22.45 -16.92 0.85
CA GLU A 211 23.55 -16.89 -0.13
C GLU A 211 23.44 -18.02 -1.17
N ASN A 212 22.79 -19.13 -0.81
CA ASN A 212 22.57 -20.27 -1.68
C ASN A 212 21.42 -20.08 -2.69
N GLY A 213 20.74 -18.93 -2.68
CA GLY A 213 19.58 -18.63 -3.54
C GLY A 213 18.26 -19.25 -3.06
N ASN A 214 18.23 -19.82 -1.85
CA ASN A 214 17.03 -20.37 -1.22
C ASN A 214 16.26 -19.29 -0.46
N ASP A 215 15.78 -18.31 -1.20
CA ASP A 215 14.96 -17.22 -0.68
C ASP A 215 13.60 -17.76 -0.22
N THR A 216 13.19 -17.36 0.97
CA THR A 216 11.96 -17.82 1.62
C THR A 216 11.12 -16.60 1.98
N PHE A 217 9.94 -16.51 1.37
CA PHE A 217 8.92 -15.53 1.73
C PHE A 217 7.65 -16.28 2.13
N ALA A 218 7.12 -15.99 3.31
CA ALA A 218 6.01 -16.74 3.89
C ALA A 218 5.11 -15.86 4.75
N PHE A 219 3.83 -16.23 4.80
CA PHE A 219 2.88 -15.72 5.79
C PHE A 219 2.69 -16.76 6.89
N ILE A 220 2.67 -16.32 8.14
CA ILE A 220 2.40 -17.18 9.28
C ILE A 220 1.13 -16.65 9.95
N SER A 221 0.05 -17.40 9.84
CA SER A 221 -1.19 -17.11 10.56
C SER A 221 -1.11 -17.65 11.97
N LYS A 222 -1.56 -16.84 12.93
CA LYS A 222 -1.89 -17.26 14.29
C LYS A 222 -3.40 -17.19 14.46
N SER A 223 -4.01 -18.31 14.83
CA SER A 223 -5.43 -18.46 15.13
C SER A 223 -5.62 -19.16 16.48
N ASP A 224 -6.88 -19.27 16.93
CA ASP A 224 -7.19 -19.96 18.19
C ASP A 224 -6.77 -21.45 18.17
N LEU A 225 -6.58 -22.03 16.98
CA LEU A 225 -6.13 -23.42 16.78
C LEU A 225 -4.61 -23.58 16.75
N GLY A 226 -3.85 -22.48 16.71
CA GLY A 226 -2.39 -22.47 16.70
C GLY A 226 -1.79 -21.71 15.51
N TYR A 227 -0.54 -22.06 15.18
CA TYR A 227 0.20 -21.47 14.07
C TYR A 227 0.04 -22.29 12.79
N SER A 228 -0.12 -21.61 11.67
CA SER A 228 -0.06 -22.19 10.33
C SER A 228 0.80 -21.31 9.45
N LYS A 229 1.55 -21.92 8.52
CA LYS A 229 2.46 -21.21 7.62
C LYS A 229 2.09 -21.46 6.16
N VAL A 230 2.08 -20.39 5.37
CA VAL A 230 1.88 -20.38 3.93
C VAL A 230 3.18 -19.89 3.30
N ARG A 231 3.98 -20.83 2.76
CA ARG A 231 5.22 -20.50 2.05
C ARG A 231 4.92 -20.18 0.60
N LEU A 232 5.40 -19.05 0.11
CA LEU A 232 5.22 -18.65 -1.27
C LEU A 232 6.31 -19.28 -2.15
N PRO A 233 5.99 -19.67 -3.40
CA PRO A 233 6.96 -20.31 -4.27
C PRO A 233 8.12 -19.35 -4.62
N ASN A 234 9.36 -19.78 -4.41
CA ASN A 234 10.57 -19.06 -4.80
C ASN A 234 10.90 -19.21 -6.31
N SER A 235 9.89 -19.22 -7.16
CA SER A 235 10.10 -19.19 -8.61
C SER A 235 10.24 -17.75 -9.06
N ARG A 236 11.25 -17.40 -9.86
CA ARG A 236 11.44 -16.02 -10.37
C ARG A 236 10.26 -15.45 -11.16
N SER A 237 9.38 -16.32 -11.67
CA SER A 237 8.12 -15.93 -12.33
C SER A 237 7.01 -15.51 -11.36
N ILE A 238 7.18 -15.79 -10.06
CA ILE A 238 6.23 -15.49 -8.99
C ILE A 238 6.85 -14.47 -8.04
N LEU A 239 8.04 -14.75 -7.54
CA LEU A 239 8.84 -13.88 -6.67
C LEU A 239 9.96 -13.27 -7.52
N GLU A 240 9.72 -12.08 -8.04
CA GLU A 240 10.64 -11.41 -8.97
C GLU A 240 11.86 -10.82 -8.24
N LYS A 241 11.64 -10.32 -7.02
CA LYS A 241 12.66 -9.70 -6.17
C LYS A 241 12.36 -10.00 -4.71
N LEU A 242 13.37 -10.42 -3.95
CA LEU A 242 13.34 -10.44 -2.48
C LEU A 242 14.70 -9.98 -1.98
N GLN A 243 14.73 -8.89 -1.23
CA GLN A 243 15.95 -8.31 -0.66
C GLN A 243 15.69 -7.91 0.79
N ILE A 244 16.68 -8.15 1.65
CA ILE A 244 16.68 -7.80 3.06
C ILE A 244 17.90 -6.92 3.29
N TYR A 245 17.75 -5.87 4.08
CA TYR A 245 18.79 -4.86 4.30
C TYR A 245 19.19 -4.72 5.77
N GLU A 246 20.39 -4.20 6.03
CA GLU A 246 20.92 -3.93 7.38
C GLU A 246 20.46 -2.58 7.95
N ASN A 247 19.24 -2.15 7.57
CA ASN A 247 18.60 -0.87 7.91
C ASN A 247 19.11 0.37 7.17
N ASP A 248 20.00 0.26 6.18
CA ASP A 248 20.52 1.40 5.41
C ASP A 248 20.09 1.40 3.93
N SER A 249 19.06 0.60 3.59
CA SER A 249 18.50 0.40 2.25
C SER A 249 19.52 0.01 1.15
N THR A 250 20.80 -0.20 1.47
CA THR A 250 21.87 -0.38 0.48
C THR A 250 22.69 -1.64 0.72
N THR A 251 22.91 -2.02 1.98
CA THR A 251 23.62 -3.25 2.34
C THR A 251 22.65 -4.41 2.40
N ILE A 252 22.83 -5.39 1.51
CA ILE A 252 21.99 -6.59 1.46
C ILE A 252 22.48 -7.57 2.52
N CYS A 253 21.62 -7.92 3.46
CA CYS A 253 21.87 -9.00 4.42
C CYS A 253 21.47 -10.35 3.83
N HIS A 254 22.26 -11.37 4.14
CA HIS A 254 21.94 -12.77 3.87
C HIS A 254 21.80 -13.52 5.20
N ASP A 255 20.92 -14.52 5.19
CA ASP A 255 20.63 -15.44 6.30
C ASP A 255 20.05 -14.81 7.58
N VAL A 256 19.75 -13.51 7.59
CA VAL A 256 19.01 -12.81 8.64
C VAL A 256 17.53 -12.68 8.22
N PRO A 257 16.57 -13.14 9.04
CA PRO A 257 15.15 -13.00 8.71
C PRO A 257 14.63 -11.60 9.06
N ALA A 258 13.82 -11.05 8.16
CA ALA A 258 12.96 -9.90 8.43
C ALA A 258 11.55 -10.39 8.76
N ILE A 259 11.00 -9.93 9.89
CA ILE A 259 9.69 -10.35 10.37
C ILE A 259 8.87 -9.11 10.71
N GLY A 260 7.63 -9.04 10.23
CA GLY A 260 6.66 -8.01 10.60
C GLY A 260 5.34 -8.61 11.07
N PHE A 261 4.68 -7.96 12.03
CA PHE A 261 3.49 -8.45 12.73
C PHE A 261 2.24 -7.58 12.52
N PHE A 262 1.28 -8.09 11.76
CA PHE A 262 0.11 -7.32 11.35
C PHE A 262 -1.20 -7.93 11.86
N ASP A 263 -2.17 -7.04 12.12
CA ASP A 263 -3.58 -7.45 12.27
C ASP A 263 -4.11 -7.94 10.92
N PHE A 264 -4.64 -9.17 10.90
CA PHE A 264 -5.09 -9.75 9.64
C PHE A 264 -6.29 -9.02 9.06
N ASN A 265 -7.14 -8.36 9.87
CA ASN A 265 -8.25 -7.58 9.31
C ASN A 265 -7.76 -6.37 8.52
N SER A 266 -6.60 -5.80 8.87
CA SER A 266 -5.97 -4.73 8.11
C SER A 266 -5.33 -5.27 6.84
N LEU A 267 -4.62 -6.40 6.93
CA LEU A 267 -3.98 -7.06 5.78
C LEU A 267 -5.02 -7.65 4.78
N ASP A 268 -6.18 -8.12 5.23
CA ASP A 268 -7.24 -8.63 4.33
C ASP A 268 -7.84 -7.52 3.45
N LYS A 269 -7.72 -6.24 3.85
CA LYS A 269 -8.26 -5.11 3.06
C LYS A 269 -7.59 -5.00 1.70
N ILE A 270 -6.30 -5.31 1.59
CA ILE A 270 -5.58 -5.29 0.30
C ILE A 270 -5.93 -6.47 -0.61
N ARG A 271 -6.67 -7.48 -0.11
CA ARG A 271 -6.98 -8.69 -0.90
C ARG A 271 -7.75 -8.38 -2.17
N ILE A 272 -8.67 -7.42 -2.17
CA ILE A 272 -9.40 -7.05 -3.40
C ILE A 272 -8.48 -6.38 -4.42
N SER A 273 -7.60 -5.49 -3.96
CA SER A 273 -6.61 -4.82 -4.81
C SER A 273 -5.59 -5.80 -5.40
N THR A 274 -5.14 -6.79 -4.62
CA THR A 274 -4.19 -7.82 -5.11
C THR A 274 -4.83 -8.77 -6.13
N LYS A 275 -6.16 -8.93 -6.14
CA LYS A 275 -6.87 -9.74 -7.14
C LYS A 275 -6.67 -9.23 -8.57
N ILE A 276 -6.65 -7.90 -8.73
CA ILE A 276 -6.52 -7.24 -10.04
C ILE A 276 -5.06 -6.89 -10.37
N ALA A 277 -4.14 -7.22 -9.46
CA ALA A 277 -2.75 -6.83 -9.55
C ALA A 277 -1.97 -7.76 -10.49
N SER A 278 -1.23 -7.16 -11.41
CA SER A 278 -0.17 -7.82 -12.16
C SER A 278 1.04 -8.08 -11.25
N LYS A 279 1.45 -7.05 -10.50
CA LYS A 279 2.59 -7.05 -9.60
C LYS A 279 2.27 -6.31 -8.30
N VAL A 280 2.85 -6.79 -7.22
CA VAL A 280 2.74 -6.19 -5.89
C VAL A 280 4.14 -6.05 -5.32
N LEU A 281 4.47 -4.83 -4.90
CA LEU A 281 5.71 -4.47 -4.27
C LEU A 281 5.43 -4.19 -2.79
N LEU A 282 6.07 -4.96 -1.93
CA LEU A 282 6.01 -4.84 -0.47
C LEU A 282 7.33 -4.25 0.01
N ARG A 283 7.26 -3.19 0.81
CA ARG A 283 8.41 -2.56 1.47
C ARG A 283 8.09 -2.36 2.94
N MET A 284 8.97 -2.81 3.82
CA MET A 284 8.82 -2.55 5.26
C MET A 284 9.99 -1.73 5.75
N ASP A 285 9.74 -0.69 6.54
CA ASP A 285 10.77 0.14 7.16
C ASP A 285 11.09 -0.28 8.59
N ILE A 286 12.11 0.36 9.18
CA ILE A 286 12.55 0.13 10.57
C ILE A 286 11.50 0.49 11.63
N HIS A 287 10.50 1.30 11.25
CA HIS A 287 9.44 1.75 12.15
C HIS A 287 8.25 0.81 12.15
N GLY A 288 8.30 -0.28 11.39
CA GLY A 288 7.19 -1.24 11.26
C GLY A 288 6.10 -0.76 10.32
N LEU A 289 6.35 0.25 9.46
CA LEU A 289 5.41 0.62 8.41
C LEU A 289 5.63 -0.28 7.19
N LEU A 290 4.56 -0.92 6.74
CA LEU A 290 4.51 -1.68 5.49
C LEU A 290 3.83 -0.85 4.41
N SER A 291 4.58 -0.53 3.35
CA SER A 291 4.05 -0.01 2.09
C SER A 291 3.81 -1.14 1.11
N VAL A 292 2.64 -1.14 0.48
CA VAL A 292 2.17 -2.12 -0.49
C VAL A 292 1.77 -1.36 -1.75
N ASN A 293 2.68 -1.31 -2.72
CA ASN A 293 2.38 -0.74 -4.03
C ASN A 293 1.83 -1.85 -4.94
N ILE A 294 0.70 -1.58 -5.58
CA ILE A 294 -0.03 -2.52 -6.40
C ILE A 294 -0.18 -1.95 -7.80
N LEU A 295 0.28 -2.71 -8.79
CA LEU A 295 0.19 -2.38 -10.20
C LEU A 295 -0.85 -3.25 -10.88
N SER A 296 -1.87 -2.64 -11.48
CA SER A 296 -2.80 -3.35 -12.36
C SER A 296 -2.64 -2.86 -13.80
N GLN A 297 -2.30 -3.80 -14.68
CA GLN A 297 -2.31 -3.55 -16.12
C GLN A 297 -3.74 -3.77 -16.63
N THR A 298 -4.19 -2.91 -17.54
CA THR A 298 -5.58 -2.94 -18.03
C THR A 298 -5.95 -4.22 -18.77
N GLU A 299 -4.98 -4.98 -19.28
CA GLU A 299 -5.22 -6.29 -19.91
C GLU A 299 -5.72 -7.34 -18.90
N ASP A 300 -5.32 -7.26 -17.62
CA ASP A 300 -5.67 -8.24 -16.59
C ASP A 300 -7.10 -8.08 -16.07
N ILE A 301 -7.66 -6.86 -16.14
CA ILE A 301 -9.01 -6.55 -15.69
C ILE A 301 -10.04 -7.27 -16.56
N VAL A 302 -9.82 -7.29 -17.88
CA VAL A 302 -10.69 -7.95 -18.86
C VAL A 302 -10.74 -9.47 -18.64
N ILE A 303 -9.66 -10.09 -18.17
CA ILE A 303 -9.58 -11.55 -18.01
C ILE A 303 -10.35 -12.03 -16.78
N THR A 304 -10.51 -11.19 -15.74
CA THR A 304 -11.19 -11.63 -14.51
C THR A 304 -12.69 -11.84 -14.63
N ASP A 305 -13.37 -11.22 -15.59
CA ASP A 305 -14.83 -11.33 -15.76
C ASP A 305 -15.27 -12.27 -16.90
N VAL A 306 -14.38 -12.60 -17.85
CA VAL A 306 -14.74 -13.43 -19.03
C VAL A 306 -14.89 -14.93 -18.69
N ASN A 307 -14.43 -15.38 -17.51
CA ASN A 307 -14.55 -16.79 -17.10
C ASN A 307 -15.95 -17.21 -16.62
N LYS A 308 -17.02 -16.46 -16.92
CA LYS A 308 -18.40 -16.79 -16.54
C LYS A 308 -19.43 -16.87 -17.66
N VAL A 309 -19.06 -16.76 -18.94
CA VAL A 309 -20.03 -16.93 -20.02
C VAL A 309 -19.55 -17.96 -21.04
N ASP A 310 -20.17 -19.13 -20.97
CA ASP A 310 -20.04 -20.21 -21.94
C ASP A 310 -20.44 -19.77 -23.36
N ASN A 311 -19.58 -20.18 -24.30
CA ASN A 311 -19.78 -20.53 -25.70
C ASN A 311 -21.09 -20.13 -26.42
N ASN A 312 -20.87 -19.49 -27.58
CA ASN A 312 -21.76 -19.19 -28.70
C ASN A 312 -22.53 -17.88 -28.61
N THR A 313 -21.99 -16.82 -29.21
CA THR A 313 -22.61 -16.13 -30.37
C THR A 313 -21.69 -15.05 -30.97
N SER A 314 -21.50 -15.17 -32.29
CA SER A 314 -21.34 -14.12 -33.32
C SER A 314 -20.56 -12.82 -33.04
N ARG A 315 -19.44 -12.71 -33.77
CA ARG A 315 -18.96 -11.53 -34.53
C ARG A 315 -19.82 -10.27 -34.42
N ALA A 316 -19.42 -9.37 -33.53
CA ALA A 316 -19.64 -7.93 -33.68
C ALA A 316 -18.28 -7.25 -33.89
N THR A 317 -18.20 -6.39 -34.88
CA THR A 317 -17.02 -5.59 -35.21
C THR A 317 -16.80 -4.52 -34.14
N ASN A 318 -16.19 -4.91 -33.04
CA ASN A 318 -15.78 -3.98 -31.99
C ASN A 318 -14.59 -3.17 -32.49
N ARG A 319 -14.83 -1.90 -32.84
CA ARG A 319 -13.78 -0.88 -32.74
C ARG A 319 -13.53 -0.65 -31.25
N ASN A 320 -12.85 -1.59 -30.62
CA ASN A 320 -12.27 -1.38 -29.31
C ASN A 320 -11.28 -0.22 -29.46
N MET A 321 -11.60 0.96 -28.93
CA MET A 321 -10.59 1.95 -28.58
C MET A 321 -9.74 1.30 -27.48
N SER A 322 -8.75 0.51 -27.89
CA SER A 322 -7.85 -0.17 -26.98
C SER A 322 -6.97 0.89 -26.33
N LEU A 323 -6.98 0.92 -24.99
CA LEU A 323 -5.98 1.63 -24.21
C LEU A 323 -4.56 1.18 -24.63
N PRO A 324 -3.53 2.04 -24.49
CA PRO A 324 -2.16 1.69 -24.87
C PRO A 324 -1.67 0.42 -24.15
N LYS A 325 -1.08 -0.52 -24.90
CA LYS A 325 -0.67 -1.87 -24.44
C LYS A 325 0.35 -1.91 -23.30
N ASN A 326 1.03 -0.81 -23.01
CA ASN A 326 2.09 -0.74 -22.00
C ASN A 326 1.71 0.14 -20.80
N TYR A 327 0.42 0.41 -20.61
CA TYR A 327 0.00 1.39 -19.61
C TYR A 327 -0.38 0.75 -18.27
N PRO A 328 0.22 1.20 -17.14
CA PRO A 328 -0.29 0.86 -15.82
C PRO A 328 -1.56 1.69 -15.55
N GLY A 329 -2.71 1.18 -15.99
CA GLY A 329 -3.96 1.94 -15.92
C GLY A 329 -4.45 2.21 -14.50
N ILE A 330 -4.09 1.38 -13.53
CA ILE A 330 -4.48 1.56 -12.14
C ILE A 330 -3.25 1.31 -11.25
N VAL A 331 -2.95 2.30 -10.42
CA VAL A 331 -1.89 2.25 -9.43
C VAL A 331 -2.53 2.44 -8.07
N ILE A 332 -2.26 1.51 -7.14
CA ILE A 332 -2.77 1.58 -5.77
C ILE A 332 -1.57 1.55 -4.83
N ASP A 333 -1.51 2.52 -3.92
CA ASP A 333 -0.59 2.52 -2.80
C ASP A 333 -1.35 2.29 -1.50
N VAL A 334 -0.83 1.41 -0.65
CA VAL A 334 -1.39 1.15 0.67
C VAL A 334 -0.27 1.19 1.69
N THR A 335 -0.43 2.01 2.72
CA THR A 335 0.47 2.04 3.88
C THR A 335 -0.24 1.51 5.11
N MET A 336 0.41 0.63 5.87
CA MET A 336 -0.15 0.06 7.09
C MET A 336 0.89 -0.07 8.19
N LEU A 337 0.49 0.23 9.42
CA LEU A 337 1.33 0.11 10.61
C LEU A 337 1.31 -1.31 11.17
N GLU A 338 2.47 -1.75 11.65
CA GLU A 338 2.61 -2.95 12.47
C GLU A 338 1.73 -2.86 13.72
N LYS A 339 1.20 -4.00 14.17
CA LYS A 339 0.33 -4.05 15.35
C LYS A 339 1.12 -3.82 16.64
N GLU A 340 2.29 -4.47 16.74
CA GLU A 340 3.18 -4.42 17.91
C GLU A 340 4.58 -4.85 17.49
N THR A 341 5.62 -4.31 18.12
CA THR A 341 6.99 -4.77 17.92
C THR A 341 7.13 -6.21 18.42
N ILE A 342 7.71 -7.07 17.61
CA ILE A 342 7.86 -8.50 17.93
C ILE A 342 8.85 -8.67 19.10
N ASP A 343 8.41 -9.36 20.16
CA ASP A 343 9.30 -9.79 21.25
C ASP A 343 10.30 -10.85 20.76
N VAL A 344 11.50 -10.86 21.35
CA VAL A 344 12.60 -11.77 21.03
C VAL A 344 12.17 -13.24 21.12
N ASN A 345 11.28 -13.56 22.06
CA ASN A 345 10.74 -14.92 22.20
C ASN A 345 9.84 -15.29 21.01
N ALA A 346 8.94 -14.38 20.61
CA ALA A 346 8.05 -14.61 19.47
C ALA A 346 8.85 -14.72 18.17
N GLN A 347 9.90 -13.91 18.01
CA GLN A 347 10.83 -14.01 16.89
C GLN A 347 11.47 -15.41 16.82
N ARG A 348 11.97 -15.91 17.96
CA ARG A 348 12.60 -17.23 18.05
C ARG A 348 11.61 -18.36 17.74
N ASP A 349 10.38 -18.27 18.23
CA ASP A 349 9.33 -19.25 17.97
C ASP A 349 8.96 -19.31 16.48
N ILE A 350 8.89 -18.14 15.83
CA ILE A 350 8.64 -18.02 14.39
C ILE A 350 9.79 -18.62 13.58
N GLU A 351 11.04 -18.34 13.96
CA GLU A 351 12.22 -18.93 13.33
C GLU A 351 12.21 -20.46 13.45
N LEU A 352 11.94 -21.00 14.65
CA LEU A 352 11.82 -22.44 14.87
C LEU A 352 10.68 -23.07 14.04
N LEU A 353 9.55 -22.37 13.90
CA LEU A 353 8.44 -22.81 13.06
C LEU A 353 8.84 -22.86 11.58
N MET A 354 9.73 -21.96 11.14
CA MET A 354 10.24 -21.95 9.77
C MET A 354 11.35 -22.98 9.54
N GLU A 355 12.07 -23.41 10.57
CA GLU A 355 13.07 -24.48 10.49
C GLU A 355 12.49 -25.89 10.59
N THR A 356 11.25 -26.03 11.04
CA THR A 356 10.56 -27.33 11.13
C THR A 356 9.86 -27.70 9.82
N ASN A 357 9.98 -28.95 9.38
CA ASN A 357 9.25 -29.47 8.22
C ASN A 357 7.77 -29.77 8.57
N GLU A 358 6.95 -30.09 7.55
CA GLU A 358 5.51 -30.42 7.70
C GLU A 358 5.25 -31.58 8.68
N MET A 359 6.26 -32.41 8.95
CA MET A 359 6.22 -33.54 9.89
C MET A 359 6.75 -33.19 11.30
N GLY A 360 7.11 -31.94 11.57
CA GLY A 360 7.68 -31.49 12.86
C GLY A 360 9.15 -31.85 13.07
N GLU A 361 9.83 -32.38 12.05
CA GLU A 361 11.27 -32.65 12.10
C GLU A 361 12.07 -31.38 11.77
N TYR A 362 13.14 -31.12 12.51
CA TYR A 362 14.07 -30.02 12.22
C TYR A 362 14.73 -30.24 10.86
N ILE A 363 14.78 -29.19 10.02
CA ILE A 363 15.66 -29.16 8.85
C ILE A 363 17.09 -29.07 9.37
N ILE A 364 17.69 -30.21 9.68
CA ILE A 364 19.12 -30.30 10.00
C ILE A 364 19.87 -30.03 8.68
N ASN A 365 20.17 -28.77 8.40
CA ASN A 365 21.27 -28.46 7.51
C ASN A 365 22.55 -28.93 8.23
N PRO A 366 23.33 -29.86 7.67
CA PRO A 366 24.57 -30.27 8.31
C PRO A 366 25.46 -29.03 8.45
N PRO A 367 26.00 -28.73 9.65
CA PRO A 367 26.92 -27.63 9.79
C PRO A 367 28.11 -27.88 8.86
N LYS A 368 28.43 -26.88 8.02
CA LYS A 368 29.67 -26.86 7.24
C LYS A 368 30.80 -27.13 8.22
N SER A 369 31.39 -28.32 8.12
CA SER A 369 32.49 -28.76 8.95
C SER A 369 33.62 -27.73 8.90
N ILE A 370 33.80 -27.00 10.00
CA ILE A 370 35.02 -26.23 10.25
C ILE A 370 36.13 -27.28 10.40
N LYS A 371 37.05 -27.33 9.43
CA LYS A 371 38.29 -28.10 9.56
C LYS A 371 39.14 -27.46 10.66
N ILE A 372 38.92 -27.88 11.90
CA ILE A 372 39.88 -27.65 12.97
C ILE A 372 40.94 -28.74 12.84
N GLN A 373 42.18 -28.30 12.62
CA GLN A 373 43.37 -29.14 12.57
C GLN A 373 43.49 -29.98 13.84
N GLU A 374 43.76 -31.27 13.62
CA GLU A 374 44.06 -32.26 14.64
C GLU A 374 45.29 -31.83 15.46
N THR A 375 45.12 -31.74 16.78
CA THR A 375 46.18 -32.09 17.72
C THR A 375 45.63 -33.06 18.76
N SER A 376 46.26 -34.22 18.78
CA SER A 376 46.02 -35.39 19.59
C SER A 376 46.03 -35.13 21.10
N THR A 377 45.07 -35.70 21.82
CA THR A 377 45.35 -36.57 22.98
C THR A 377 44.10 -37.40 23.32
N ARG A 378 44.29 -38.73 23.34
CA ARG A 378 43.35 -39.72 23.84
C ARG A 378 43.11 -39.52 25.33
N GLU A 379 41.86 -39.57 25.78
CA GLU A 379 41.46 -40.31 26.97
C GLU A 379 39.97 -40.65 26.94
N LYS A 380 39.66 -41.91 27.25
CA LYS A 380 38.30 -42.47 27.37
C LYS A 380 37.75 -42.12 28.75
N LEU A 381 36.46 -41.80 28.87
CA LEU A 381 35.60 -42.36 29.91
C LEU A 381 34.10 -42.15 29.60
N ASP A 382 33.30 -43.05 30.17
CA ASP A 382 31.92 -43.40 29.86
C ASP A 382 30.82 -42.43 30.33
N SER A 383 29.69 -42.58 29.63
CA SER A 383 28.26 -42.38 29.95
C SER A 383 27.78 -41.76 31.28
N SER A 384 26.72 -40.97 31.09
CA SER A 384 25.59 -40.66 32.00
C SER A 384 25.82 -39.66 33.12
N ILE A 385 25.02 -38.59 33.15
CA ILE A 385 24.34 -38.02 34.35
C ILE A 385 23.31 -36.95 33.90
N ASN A 386 22.04 -37.34 34.06
CA ASN A 386 20.85 -36.62 34.51
C ASN A 386 20.64 -35.11 34.29
N LEU A 387 19.58 -34.87 33.51
CA LEU A 387 18.47 -33.92 33.66
C LEU A 387 18.12 -33.60 35.14
N LEU A 388 17.85 -32.32 35.43
CA LEU A 388 17.27 -31.75 36.65
C LEU A 388 18.18 -31.65 37.89
N ALA A 389 18.88 -30.52 38.03
CA ALA A 389 19.23 -29.96 39.33
C ALA A 389 19.27 -28.42 39.24
N LEU A 390 18.22 -27.78 39.75
CA LEU A 390 18.24 -26.39 40.19
C LEU A 390 19.22 -26.29 41.36
N ASP A 391 20.18 -25.36 41.29
CA ASP A 391 20.82 -24.83 42.49
C ASP A 391 21.09 -23.33 42.35
N ASN A 392 20.23 -22.58 43.03
CA ASN A 392 20.43 -21.20 43.44
C ASN A 392 21.57 -21.15 44.46
N SER A 393 22.63 -20.40 44.19
CA SER A 393 23.28 -19.50 45.17
C SER A 393 24.62 -18.97 44.66
N ARG A 394 24.73 -17.64 44.56
CA ARG A 394 25.89 -16.79 44.93
C ARG A 394 25.61 -15.38 44.43
N ALA A 395 25.14 -14.50 45.30
CA ALA A 395 25.95 -13.65 46.17
C ALA A 395 26.32 -12.33 45.46
N ILE A 396 25.53 -11.32 45.86
CA ILE A 396 25.64 -9.89 45.61
C ILE A 396 27.05 -9.37 45.93
N LYS A 397 27.60 -8.51 45.06
CA LYS A 397 28.66 -7.56 45.39
C LYS A 397 28.29 -6.18 44.84
N VAL A 398 28.02 -5.27 45.76
CA VAL A 398 28.01 -3.81 45.57
C VAL A 398 29.45 -3.31 45.69
N PRO A 399 29.83 -2.23 44.98
CA PRO A 399 30.78 -1.27 45.52
C PRO A 399 30.17 0.13 45.66
N ASP A 400 30.69 0.80 46.68
CA ASP A 400 30.17 1.99 47.34
C ASP A 400 30.16 3.29 46.52
N SER A 401 29.24 4.16 46.94
CA SER A 401 29.16 5.59 46.71
C SER A 401 30.32 6.38 47.34
N ASN A 402 30.78 7.45 46.67
CA ASN A 402 30.72 8.77 47.29
C ASN A 402 30.80 9.95 46.28
N PRO A 403 30.21 11.11 46.64
CA PRO A 403 29.83 12.21 45.76
C PRO A 403 30.80 13.41 45.80
N ASN A 404 30.68 14.29 44.79
CA ASN A 404 30.84 15.76 44.81
C ASN A 404 30.88 16.21 43.33
N ALA A 405 29.79 16.79 42.80
CA ALA A 405 29.49 18.22 42.77
C ALA A 405 30.29 18.96 41.68
N GLU A 406 29.60 19.38 40.61
CA GLU A 406 29.44 20.79 40.25
C GLU A 406 28.50 20.95 39.05
N GLU A 407 27.54 21.86 39.23
CA GLU A 407 26.58 22.38 38.26
C GLU A 407 27.29 23.22 37.19
N SER A 408 26.80 23.19 35.96
CA SER A 408 26.69 24.40 35.12
C SER A 408 25.61 24.20 34.08
N ASP A 409 24.58 25.04 34.20
CA ASP A 409 23.66 25.43 33.15
C ASP A 409 24.45 26.09 32.01
N ASP A 410 24.05 25.85 30.76
CA ASP A 410 23.79 26.92 29.79
C ASP A 410 23.06 26.33 28.57
N ASP A 411 21.99 27.05 28.23
CA ASP A 411 21.15 26.94 27.04
C ASP A 411 21.98 27.08 25.75
N ASP A 412 21.57 26.40 24.66
CA ASP A 412 21.42 27.04 23.34
C ASP A 412 20.87 26.10 22.25
N GLU A 413 19.74 26.55 21.70
CA GLU A 413 19.30 26.53 20.30
C GLU A 413 19.06 25.20 19.54
N LEU A 414 17.76 24.90 19.51
CA LEU A 414 17.02 24.09 18.53
C LEU A 414 17.36 24.48 17.07
N ASN A 415 18.07 23.61 16.36
CA ASN A 415 18.10 23.61 14.89
C ASN A 415 16.98 22.69 14.35
N GLY A 416 15.81 23.28 14.14
CA GLY A 416 14.71 22.68 13.40
C GLY A 416 15.07 22.55 11.92
N LYS A 417 15.43 21.34 11.49
CA LYS A 417 15.42 20.98 10.08
C LYS A 417 14.05 20.42 9.75
N GLN A 418 13.17 21.31 9.30
CA GLN A 418 11.89 20.97 8.71
C GLN A 418 12.16 20.43 7.30
N TYR A 419 11.98 19.12 7.13
CA TYR A 419 11.97 18.50 5.80
C TYR A 419 10.55 18.63 5.24
N ASP A 420 10.35 19.62 4.37
CA ASP A 420 9.17 19.69 3.50
C ASP A 420 9.28 18.55 2.47
N ILE A 421 8.28 17.66 2.43
CA ILE A 421 8.19 16.56 1.46
C ILE A 421 6.82 16.60 0.79
N ASP A 422 6.83 16.90 -0.52
CA ASP A 422 5.71 16.84 -1.48
C ASP A 422 4.87 15.54 -1.31
N PRO A 423 3.54 15.62 -1.12
CA PRO A 423 2.68 14.43 -1.05
C PRO A 423 2.26 13.87 -2.43
N THR A 424 2.55 14.55 -3.54
CA THR A 424 1.97 14.22 -4.86
C THR A 424 2.97 13.79 -5.95
N ASN A 425 4.29 13.95 -5.74
CA ASN A 425 5.29 13.71 -6.80
C ASN A 425 6.01 12.35 -6.76
N ASN A 426 5.58 11.41 -5.93
CA ASN A 426 6.13 10.05 -5.93
C ASN A 426 5.12 9.07 -6.53
N LEU A 427 5.02 9.03 -7.86
CA LEU A 427 4.51 7.82 -8.51
C LEU A 427 5.28 6.62 -7.94
N PRO A 428 4.61 5.50 -7.57
CA PRO A 428 5.31 4.33 -7.07
C PRO A 428 6.21 3.81 -8.19
N LEU A 429 7.52 3.90 -7.93
CA LEU A 429 8.56 3.41 -8.81
C LEU A 429 8.49 1.88 -8.82
N PHE A 430 7.66 1.35 -9.74
CA PHE A 430 7.78 0.00 -10.26
C PHE A 430 8.99 -0.14 -11.22
N PHE A 431 9.86 0.87 -11.27
CA PHE A 431 11.01 0.98 -12.17
C PHE A 431 12.32 1.10 -11.40
#